data_AF-A0A497QMW3-F1
#
_entry.id   AF-A0A497QMW3-F1
#
_cell.length_a   1.000
_cell.length_b   1.000
_cell.length_c   1.000
_cell.angle_alpha   90.00
_cell.angle_beta   90.00
_cell.angle_gamma   90.00
#
_symmetry.space_group_name_H-M   'P 1'
#
loop_
_entity.id
_entity.type
_entity.pdbx_description
1 polymer ?
#
loop_
_entity_poly.entity_id
_entity_poly.type
_entity_poly.pdbx_seq_one_letter_code
_entity_poly.pdbx_strand_id
1 'polypeptide(L)'
;MRIFVLGICALLFVGCAQSQFLLDSSVIMTESSELKDRYATVERVIREVQAEKQIFTDAEWRKLLNVDATIDMLIARVDNITRFSAADVSMQELEFLWGLSVNGYTEGRSVIFAHWDQFDPSTQIMLNAFDAKAEATSTLITELMKNPTNDNMTKALTLMTGIVSLAVKMLAIAAI
;
A
#
# COMPACT_ATOMS: atom_id res chain seq x y z
N MET A 1 -5.86 -5.68 54.36
CA MET A 1 -6.78 -5.68 53.21
C MET A 1 -6.40 -4.56 52.24
N ARG A 2 -5.32 -4.72 51.47
CA ARG A 2 -4.76 -3.69 50.55
C ARG A 2 -4.08 -4.32 49.31
N ILE A 3 -4.62 -5.44 48.80
CA ILE A 3 -4.04 -6.15 47.63
C ILE A 3 -5.00 -6.17 46.43
N PHE A 4 -6.23 -5.66 46.56
CA PHE A 4 -7.28 -5.84 45.54
C PHE A 4 -7.39 -4.71 44.49
N VAL A 5 -6.63 -3.61 44.61
CA VAL A 5 -6.79 -2.42 43.73
C VAL A 5 -5.78 -2.38 42.57
N LEU A 6 -4.67 -3.12 42.66
CA LEU A 6 -3.63 -3.13 41.60
C LEU A 6 -3.91 -4.12 40.46
N GLY A 7 -4.81 -5.09 40.64
CA GLY A 7 -5.14 -6.08 39.60
C GLY A 7 -6.14 -5.61 38.54
N ILE A 8 -6.96 -4.59 38.83
CA ILE A 8 -8.04 -4.14 37.94
C ILE A 8 -7.55 -3.12 36.91
N CYS A 9 -6.51 -2.33 37.23
CA CYS A 9 -5.93 -1.39 36.27
C CYS A 9 -5.17 -2.10 35.12
N ALA A 10 -4.56 -3.26 35.35
CA ALA A 10 -3.87 -4.00 34.29
C ALA A 10 -4.84 -4.58 33.24
N LEU A 11 -6.07 -4.94 33.63
CA LEU A 11 -7.08 -5.48 32.71
C LEU A 11 -7.76 -4.40 31.86
N LEU A 12 -7.84 -3.16 32.36
CA LEU A 12 -8.44 -2.04 31.61
C LEU A 12 -7.51 -1.48 30.52
N PHE A 13 -6.19 -1.57 30.69
CA PHE A 13 -5.23 -1.16 29.65
C PHE A 13 -5.16 -2.15 28.47
N VAL A 14 -5.35 -3.45 28.72
CA VAL A 14 -5.38 -4.47 27.64
C VAL A 14 -6.64 -4.34 26.78
N GLY A 15 -7.77 -3.96 27.38
CA GLY A 15 -9.05 -3.77 26.66
C GLY A 15 -9.05 -2.60 25.67
N CYS A 16 -8.44 -1.45 26.03
CA CYS A 16 -8.34 -0.32 25.11
C CYS A 16 -7.43 -0.62 23.91
N ALA A 17 -6.27 -1.24 24.13
CA ALA A 17 -5.35 -1.60 23.04
C ALA A 17 -5.97 -2.61 22.05
N GLN A 18 -6.74 -3.60 22.54
CA GLN A 18 -7.46 -4.54 21.68
C GLN A 18 -8.59 -3.87 20.88
N SER A 19 -9.34 -2.94 21.48
CA SER A 19 -10.44 -2.26 20.79
C SER A 19 -9.96 -1.36 19.65
N GLN A 20 -8.81 -0.70 19.84
CA GLN A 20 -8.21 0.18 18.85
C GLN A 20 -7.57 -0.61 17.71
N PHE A 21 -6.91 -1.73 18.05
CA PHE A 21 -6.39 -2.67 17.06
C PHE A 21 -7.51 -3.32 16.20
N LEU A 22 -8.65 -3.68 16.79
CA LEU A 22 -9.79 -4.23 16.05
C LEU A 22 -10.41 -3.19 15.09
N LEU A 23 -10.46 -1.92 15.49
CA LEU A 23 -10.92 -0.84 14.62
C LEU A 23 -9.94 -0.60 13.47
N ASP A 24 -8.64 -0.49 13.76
CA ASP A 24 -7.61 -0.24 12.74
C ASP A 24 -7.47 -1.42 11.77
N SER A 25 -7.53 -2.67 12.26
CA SER A 25 -7.52 -3.87 11.40
C SER A 25 -8.75 -3.97 10.49
N SER A 26 -9.93 -3.54 10.96
CA SER A 26 -11.14 -3.52 10.12
C SER A 26 -11.07 -2.48 8.98
N VAL A 27 -10.46 -1.32 9.24
CA VAL A 27 -10.20 -0.29 8.23
C VAL A 27 -9.19 -0.79 7.20
N ILE A 28 -8.07 -1.36 7.66
CA ILE A 28 -7.03 -1.91 6.79
C ILE A 28 -7.57 -3.03 5.90
N MET A 29 -8.41 -3.92 6.45
CA MET A 29 -9.03 -5.01 5.70
C MET A 29 -10.00 -4.49 4.61
N THR A 30 -10.76 -3.44 4.92
CA THR A 30 -11.66 -2.79 3.95
C THR A 30 -10.86 -2.13 2.83
N GLU A 31 -9.82 -1.36 3.17
CA GLU A 31 -8.96 -0.70 2.20
C GLU A 31 -8.20 -1.70 1.31
N SER A 32 -7.75 -2.83 1.87
CA SER A 32 -7.09 -3.90 1.12
C SER A 32 -8.03 -4.57 0.13
N SER A 33 -9.27 -4.87 0.54
CA SER A 33 -10.28 -5.44 -0.36
C SER A 33 -10.64 -4.48 -1.48
N GLU A 34 -10.85 -3.19 -1.19
CA GLU A 34 -11.11 -2.18 -2.22
C GLU A 34 -9.94 -2.02 -3.19
N LEU A 35 -8.71 -2.05 -2.67
CA LEU A 35 -7.50 -1.97 -3.48
C LEU A 35 -7.41 -3.16 -4.44
N LYS A 36 -7.70 -4.37 -3.95
CA LYS A 36 -7.71 -5.59 -4.75
C LYS A 36 -8.70 -5.53 -5.90
N ASP A 37 -9.94 -5.11 -5.64
CA ASP A 37 -10.98 -5.05 -6.66
C ASP A 37 -10.67 -3.98 -7.73
N ARG A 38 -10.18 -2.82 -7.30
CA ARG A 38 -9.72 -1.77 -8.22
C ARG A 38 -8.54 -2.26 -9.05
N TYR A 39 -7.59 -2.93 -8.41
CA TYR A 39 -6.41 -3.43 -9.09
C TYR A 39 -6.73 -4.48 -10.14
N ALA A 40 -7.56 -5.48 -9.82
CA ALA A 40 -8.00 -6.49 -10.79
C ALA A 40 -8.69 -5.88 -12.01
N THR A 41 -9.44 -4.78 -11.80
CA THR A 41 -10.07 -4.03 -12.91
C THR A 41 -9.03 -3.37 -13.80
N VAL A 42 -8.04 -2.70 -13.20
CA VAL A 42 -6.95 -2.01 -13.91
C VAL A 42 -6.07 -3.00 -14.65
N GLU A 43 -5.71 -4.11 -14.01
CA GLU A 43 -4.92 -5.19 -14.60
C GLU A 43 -5.59 -5.74 -15.87
N ARG A 44 -6.90 -6.03 -15.79
CA ARG A 44 -7.66 -6.50 -16.95
C ARG A 44 -7.62 -5.50 -18.10
N VAL A 45 -7.88 -4.22 -17.83
CA VAL A 45 -7.86 -3.17 -18.87
C VAL A 45 -6.46 -3.04 -19.49
N ILE A 46 -5.41 -3.02 -18.67
CA ILE A 46 -4.03 -2.91 -19.13
C ILE A 46 -3.65 -4.11 -20.02
N ARG A 47 -4.04 -5.34 -19.64
CA ARG A 47 -3.80 -6.54 -20.46
C ARG A 47 -4.57 -6.52 -21.77
N GLU A 48 -5.85 -6.10 -21.76
CA GLU A 48 -6.68 -5.96 -22.96
C GLU A 48 -6.06 -4.93 -23.91
N VAL A 49 -5.74 -3.73 -23.43
CA VAL A 49 -5.13 -2.66 -24.22
C VAL A 49 -3.76 -3.07 -24.74
N GLN A 50 -2.94 -3.75 -23.94
CA GLN A 50 -1.65 -4.25 -24.39
C GLN A 50 -1.79 -5.31 -25.49
N ALA A 51 -2.75 -6.22 -25.38
CA ALA A 51 -2.99 -7.26 -26.39
C ALA A 51 -3.50 -6.67 -27.71
N GLU A 52 -4.32 -5.64 -27.66
CA GLU A 52 -4.91 -5.00 -28.84
C GLU A 52 -3.98 -4.01 -29.53
N LYS A 53 -3.28 -3.18 -28.74
CA LYS A 53 -2.61 -1.97 -29.23
C LYS A 53 -1.10 -1.97 -29.03
N GLN A 54 -0.57 -2.90 -28.22
CA GLN A 54 0.87 -2.99 -27.90
C GLN A 54 1.46 -1.64 -27.45
N ILE A 55 0.73 -0.92 -26.57
CA ILE A 55 1.10 0.44 -26.14
C ILE A 55 2.41 0.48 -25.36
N PHE A 56 2.75 -0.60 -24.64
CA PHE A 56 3.99 -0.73 -23.89
C PHE A 56 4.97 -1.64 -24.65
N THR A 57 6.24 -1.29 -24.62
CA THR A 57 7.31 -2.18 -25.09
C THR A 57 7.41 -3.42 -24.20
N ASP A 58 8.04 -4.50 -24.68
CA ASP A 58 8.28 -5.71 -23.89
C ASP A 58 9.03 -5.42 -22.57
N ALA A 59 9.91 -4.42 -22.57
CA ALA A 59 10.67 -4.03 -21.39
C ALA A 59 9.78 -3.30 -20.35
N GLU A 60 8.90 -2.41 -20.80
CA GLU A 60 7.91 -1.73 -19.95
C GLU A 60 6.86 -2.71 -19.45
N TRP A 61 6.38 -3.61 -20.30
CA TRP A 61 5.45 -4.65 -19.92
C TRP A 61 5.99 -5.54 -18.81
N ARG A 62 7.28 -5.91 -18.88
CA ARG A 62 7.94 -6.70 -17.84
C ARG A 62 8.02 -5.96 -16.51
N LYS A 63 8.22 -4.64 -16.52
CA LYS A 63 8.14 -3.81 -15.30
C LYS A 63 6.73 -3.80 -14.73
N LEU A 64 5.71 -3.65 -15.58
CA LEU A 64 4.30 -3.69 -15.14
C LEU A 64 3.93 -5.04 -14.50
N LEU A 65 4.47 -6.15 -15.00
CA LEU A 65 4.31 -7.47 -14.38
C LEU A 65 5.01 -7.59 -13.00
N ASN A 66 6.12 -6.86 -12.77
CA ASN A 66 6.73 -6.81 -11.45
C ASN A 66 5.90 -5.96 -10.49
N VAL A 67 5.31 -4.86 -10.97
CA VAL A 67 4.35 -4.07 -10.19
C VAL A 67 3.17 -4.94 -9.79
N ASP A 68 2.64 -5.74 -10.73
CA ASP A 68 1.56 -6.70 -10.50
C ASP A 68 1.87 -7.68 -9.35
N ALA A 69 2.99 -8.40 -9.45
CA ALA A 69 3.43 -9.31 -8.41
C ALA A 69 3.67 -8.62 -7.04
N THR A 70 4.12 -7.37 -7.05
CA THR A 70 4.35 -6.57 -5.84
C THR A 70 3.03 -6.25 -5.15
N ILE A 71 2.01 -5.86 -5.92
CA ILE A 71 0.69 -5.51 -5.41
C ILE A 71 0.02 -6.75 -4.81
N ASP A 72 0.06 -7.89 -5.52
CA ASP A 72 -0.48 -9.15 -5.03
C ASP A 72 0.14 -9.58 -3.70
N MET A 73 1.48 -9.48 -3.60
CA MET A 73 2.18 -9.84 -2.38
C MET A 73 1.84 -8.92 -1.20
N LEU A 74 1.67 -7.62 -1.45
CA LEU A 74 1.28 -6.65 -0.42
C LEU A 74 -0.16 -6.86 0.05
N ILE A 75 -1.10 -7.06 -0.88
CA ILE A 75 -2.50 -7.37 -0.55
C ILE A 75 -2.57 -8.67 0.25
N ALA A 76 -1.93 -9.74 -0.23
CA ALA A 76 -1.91 -11.03 0.46
C ALA A 76 -1.30 -10.92 1.86
N ARG A 77 -0.29 -10.06 2.05
CA ARG A 77 0.32 -9.89 3.37
C ARG A 77 -0.55 -9.06 4.30
N VAL A 78 -1.16 -7.99 3.82
CA VAL A 78 -2.10 -7.17 4.60
C VAL A 78 -3.33 -8.00 5.02
N ASP A 79 -3.85 -8.84 4.13
CA ASP A 79 -4.90 -9.81 4.44
C ASP A 79 -4.48 -10.80 5.53
N ASN A 80 -3.23 -11.28 5.50
CA ASN A 80 -2.70 -12.16 6.55
C ASN A 80 -2.55 -11.42 7.90
N ILE A 81 -2.00 -10.21 7.91
CA ILE A 81 -1.78 -9.43 9.13
C ILE A 81 -3.10 -9.08 9.81
N THR A 82 -4.12 -8.71 9.02
CA THR A 82 -5.46 -8.38 9.53
C THR A 82 -6.21 -9.60 10.05
N ARG A 83 -6.04 -10.78 9.43
CA ARG A 83 -6.70 -12.03 9.85
C ARG A 83 -6.05 -12.72 11.05
N PHE A 84 -4.73 -12.61 11.23
CA PHE A 84 -3.98 -13.38 12.23
C PHE A 84 -3.50 -12.57 13.45
N SER A 85 -3.85 -11.28 13.56
CA SER A 85 -3.37 -10.30 14.56
C SER A 85 -2.05 -9.64 14.18
N ALA A 86 -1.97 -8.30 14.23
CA ALA A 86 -0.75 -7.55 13.94
C ALA A 86 0.28 -7.59 15.07
N ALA A 87 0.01 -8.36 16.13
CA ALA A 87 0.96 -8.59 17.22
C ALA A 87 2.28 -9.23 16.73
N ASP A 88 2.32 -9.78 15.52
CA ASP A 88 3.47 -10.52 14.97
C ASP A 88 4.17 -9.84 13.79
N VAL A 89 3.83 -8.59 13.42
CA VAL A 89 4.55 -7.88 12.35
C VAL A 89 5.93 -7.45 12.86
N SER A 90 6.96 -8.14 12.41
CA SER A 90 8.34 -7.79 12.76
C SER A 90 8.82 -6.57 11.98
N MET A 91 9.77 -5.82 12.54
CA MET A 91 10.37 -4.66 11.85
C MET A 91 11.08 -5.08 10.54
N GLN A 92 11.74 -6.24 10.53
CA GLN A 92 12.38 -6.78 9.33
C GLN A 92 11.36 -7.06 8.20
N GLU A 93 10.18 -7.51 8.58
CA GLU A 93 9.09 -7.72 7.64
C GLU A 93 8.52 -6.39 7.12
N LEU A 94 8.36 -5.40 7.99
CA LEU A 94 7.89 -4.08 7.59
C LEU A 94 8.89 -3.41 6.63
N GLU A 95 10.20 -3.58 6.85
CA GLU A 95 11.25 -3.13 5.91
C GLU A 95 11.17 -3.85 4.55
N PHE A 96 10.90 -5.16 4.56
CA PHE A 96 10.71 -5.92 3.33
C PHE A 96 9.49 -5.41 2.54
N LEU A 97 8.33 -5.27 3.19
CA LEU A 97 7.10 -4.74 2.56
C LEU A 97 7.28 -3.30 2.09
N TRP A 98 8.06 -2.51 2.82
CA TRP A 98 8.41 -1.16 2.42
C TRP A 98 9.23 -1.16 1.12
N GLY A 99 10.30 -1.96 1.08
CA GLY A 99 11.15 -2.09 -0.11
C GLY A 99 10.36 -2.53 -1.34
N LEU A 100 9.43 -3.47 -1.16
CA LEU A 100 8.51 -3.90 -2.22
C LEU A 100 7.63 -2.74 -2.70
N SER A 101 6.99 -2.02 -1.77
CA SER A 101 6.11 -0.89 -2.10
C SER A 101 6.85 0.20 -2.90
N VAL A 102 8.07 0.55 -2.48
CA VAL A 102 8.92 1.53 -3.19
C VAL A 102 9.33 1.01 -4.57
N ASN A 103 9.75 -0.25 -4.68
CA ASN A 103 10.16 -0.83 -5.96
C ASN A 103 8.99 -0.85 -6.95
N GLY A 104 7.82 -1.37 -6.54
CA GLY A 104 6.63 -1.40 -7.39
C GLY A 104 6.18 -0.01 -7.82
N TYR A 105 6.15 0.95 -6.88
CA TYR A 105 5.83 2.34 -7.21
C TYR A 105 6.83 2.94 -8.20
N THR A 106 8.13 2.74 -7.98
CA THR A 106 9.21 3.28 -8.83
C THR A 106 9.15 2.69 -10.24
N GLU A 107 8.92 1.38 -10.37
CA GLU A 107 8.79 0.73 -11.66
C GLU A 107 7.57 1.25 -12.42
N GLY A 108 6.40 1.31 -11.77
CA GLY A 108 5.17 1.85 -12.37
C GLY A 108 5.34 3.30 -12.79
N ARG A 109 5.87 4.15 -11.89
CA ARG A 109 6.20 5.55 -12.18
C ARG A 109 7.12 5.67 -13.40
N SER A 110 8.14 4.82 -13.50
CA SER A 110 9.08 4.87 -14.64
C SER A 110 8.40 4.60 -15.98
N VAL A 111 7.41 3.72 -16.02
CA VAL A 111 6.61 3.44 -17.22
C VAL A 111 5.73 4.64 -17.54
N ILE A 112 5.01 5.20 -16.55
CA ILE A 112 4.15 6.37 -16.78
C ILE A 112 4.94 7.56 -17.32
N PHE A 113 6.09 7.87 -16.70
CA PHE A 113 6.89 9.03 -17.07
C PHE A 113 7.59 8.85 -18.42
N ALA A 114 7.79 7.62 -18.90
CA ALA A 114 8.27 7.37 -20.27
C ALA A 114 7.25 7.81 -21.33
N HIS A 115 5.96 7.84 -20.99
CA HIS A 115 4.86 8.27 -21.85
C HIS A 115 4.33 9.67 -21.50
N TRP A 116 5.05 10.44 -20.66
CA TRP A 116 4.56 11.70 -20.08
C TRP A 116 3.95 12.68 -21.11
N ASP A 117 4.65 12.88 -22.22
CA ASP A 117 4.27 13.83 -23.28
C ASP A 117 3.05 13.38 -24.10
N GLN A 118 2.61 12.13 -23.94
CA GLN A 118 1.42 11.58 -24.60
C GLN A 118 0.13 11.90 -23.83
N PHE A 119 0.25 12.28 -22.56
CA PHE A 119 -0.87 12.65 -21.72
C PHE A 119 -1.27 14.11 -21.93
N ASP A 120 -2.56 14.39 -21.88
CA ASP A 120 -3.05 15.76 -21.87
C ASP A 120 -2.63 16.48 -20.57
N PRO A 121 -2.59 17.83 -20.57
CA PRO A 121 -2.15 18.59 -19.41
C PRO A 121 -2.95 18.32 -18.12
N SER A 122 -4.23 17.98 -18.21
CA SER A 122 -5.05 17.69 -17.02
C SER A 122 -4.68 16.34 -16.40
N THR A 123 -4.38 15.35 -17.24
CA THR A 123 -3.84 14.05 -16.82
C THR A 123 -2.46 14.20 -16.18
N GLN A 124 -1.58 14.99 -16.78
CA GLN A 124 -0.26 15.30 -16.21
C GLN A 124 -0.36 15.96 -14.81
N ILE A 125 -1.28 16.91 -14.63
CA ILE A 125 -1.53 17.53 -13.32
C ILE A 125 -1.96 16.48 -12.28
N MET A 126 -2.85 15.56 -12.68
CA MET A 126 -3.33 14.49 -11.78
C MET A 126 -2.23 13.51 -11.41
N LEU A 127 -1.40 13.08 -12.38
CA LEU A 127 -0.27 12.19 -12.15
C LEU A 127 0.79 12.84 -11.24
N ASN A 128 1.08 14.13 -11.42
CA ASN A 128 1.96 14.88 -10.52
C ASN A 128 1.39 14.97 -9.10
N ALA A 129 0.08 15.14 -8.95
CA ALA A 129 -0.55 15.17 -7.63
C ALA A 129 -0.46 13.81 -6.92
N PHE A 130 -0.58 12.69 -7.65
CA PHE A 130 -0.33 11.36 -7.10
C PHE A 130 1.13 11.16 -6.72
N ASP A 131 2.06 11.63 -7.55
CA ASP A 131 3.50 11.53 -7.28
C ASP A 131 3.93 12.29 -6.03
N ALA A 132 3.52 13.56 -5.93
CA ALA A 132 3.78 14.36 -4.74
C ALA A 132 3.19 13.75 -3.46
N LYS A 133 2.00 13.13 -3.57
CA LYS A 133 1.37 12.43 -2.45
C LYS A 133 2.14 11.16 -2.07
N ALA A 134 2.63 10.40 -3.05
CA ALA A 134 3.44 9.21 -2.81
C ALA A 134 4.76 9.56 -2.13
N GLU A 135 5.45 10.62 -2.55
CA GLU A 135 6.68 11.11 -1.91
C GLU A 135 6.45 11.55 -0.45
N ALA A 136 5.40 12.33 -0.20
CA ALA A 136 5.03 12.76 1.15
C ALA A 136 4.70 11.56 2.06
N THR A 137 3.95 10.59 1.53
CA THR A 137 3.59 9.36 2.24
C THR A 137 4.83 8.50 2.54
N SER A 138 5.75 8.39 1.57
CA SER A 138 7.02 7.66 1.72
C SER A 138 7.90 8.24 2.82
N THR A 139 7.95 9.57 2.89
CA THR A 139 8.66 10.29 3.96
C THR A 139 8.07 9.97 5.31
N LEU A 140 6.73 10.02 5.43
CA LEU A 140 6.04 9.71 6.68
C LEU A 140 6.27 8.26 7.14
N ILE A 141 6.19 7.28 6.23
CA ILE A 141 6.50 5.88 6.52
C ILE A 141 7.92 5.74 7.06
N THR A 142 8.89 6.36 6.39
CA THR A 142 10.29 6.31 6.80
C THR A 142 10.48 6.88 8.22
N GLU A 143 9.81 7.98 8.56
CA GLU A 143 9.85 8.53 9.92
C GLU A 143 9.18 7.61 10.95
N LEU A 144 8.03 7.01 10.63
CA LEU A 144 7.35 6.06 11.52
C LEU A 144 8.22 4.83 11.82
N MET A 145 8.94 4.33 10.81
CA MET A 145 9.83 3.18 10.94
C MET A 145 11.08 3.45 11.80
N LYS A 146 11.50 4.72 11.97
CA LYS A 146 12.61 5.08 12.89
C LYS A 146 12.26 4.88 14.37
N ASN A 147 10.98 4.84 14.71
CA ASN A 147 10.50 4.59 16.09
C ASN A 147 9.41 3.51 16.09
N PRO A 148 9.78 2.22 16.04
CA PRO A 148 8.88 1.12 15.70
C PRO A 148 8.01 0.68 16.89
N THR A 149 7.07 1.52 17.31
CA THR A 149 5.98 1.12 18.21
C THR A 149 4.91 0.35 17.42
N ASN A 150 4.10 -0.48 18.09
CA ASN A 150 3.00 -1.21 17.42
C ASN A 150 2.05 -0.29 16.64
N ASP A 151 1.77 0.90 17.19
CA ASP A 151 0.95 1.92 16.54
C ASP A 151 1.64 2.50 15.29
N ASN A 152 2.93 2.83 15.38
CA ASN A 152 3.70 3.33 14.25
C ASN A 152 3.88 2.28 13.15
N MET A 153 4.09 1.01 13.51
CA MET A 153 4.19 -0.09 12.55
C MET A 153 2.86 -0.34 11.85
N THR A 154 1.74 -0.29 12.59
CA THR A 154 0.39 -0.40 12.02
C THR A 154 0.11 0.75 11.06
N LYS A 155 0.40 1.99 11.46
CA LYS A 155 0.26 3.18 10.60
C LYS A 155 1.14 3.11 9.37
N ALA A 156 2.39 2.67 9.51
CA ALA A 156 3.29 2.49 8.37
C ALA A 156 2.72 1.48 7.37
N LEU A 157 2.19 0.35 7.84
CA LEU A 157 1.55 -0.65 7.00
C LEU A 157 0.33 -0.08 6.25
N THR A 158 -0.54 0.69 6.92
CA THR A 158 -1.67 1.37 6.28
C THR A 158 -1.20 2.40 5.23
N LEU A 159 -0.12 3.13 5.48
CA LEU A 159 0.39 4.09 4.52
C LEU A 159 1.03 3.41 3.30
N MET A 160 1.62 2.21 3.47
CA MET A 160 2.14 1.41 2.36
C MET A 160 1.04 0.97 1.40
N THR A 161 -0.12 0.54 1.89
CA THR A 161 -1.28 0.25 1.02
C THR A 161 -1.75 1.49 0.27
N GLY A 162 -1.65 2.67 0.90
CA GLY A 162 -1.90 3.96 0.26
C GLY A 162 -0.98 4.26 -0.92
N ILE A 163 0.33 4.02 -0.80
CA ILE A 163 1.30 4.20 -1.90
C ILE A 163 1.00 3.26 -3.06
N VAL A 164 0.68 2.00 -2.76
CA VAL A 164 0.28 1.04 -3.78
C VAL A 164 -1.01 1.48 -4.48
N SER A 165 -2.00 1.95 -3.73
CA SER A 165 -3.24 2.49 -4.30
C SER A 165 -2.98 3.65 -5.27
N LEU A 166 -1.99 4.50 -4.99
CA LEU A 166 -1.58 5.55 -5.91
C LEU A 166 -0.93 4.98 -7.18
N ALA A 167 -0.07 3.97 -7.05
CA ALA A 167 0.50 3.27 -8.21
C ALA A 167 -0.60 2.70 -9.11
N VAL A 168 -1.61 2.02 -8.54
CA VAL A 168 -2.76 1.48 -9.27
C VAL A 168 -3.53 2.57 -10.01
N LYS A 169 -3.76 3.72 -9.35
CA LYS A 169 -4.46 4.85 -9.98
C LYS A 169 -3.66 5.47 -11.12
N MET A 170 -2.35 5.59 -10.97
CA MET A 170 -1.47 6.08 -12.04
C MET A 170 -1.50 5.15 -13.25
N LEU A 171 -1.43 3.83 -13.02
CA LEU A 171 -1.52 2.83 -14.08
C LEU A 171 -2.90 2.82 -14.76
N ALA A 172 -3.98 2.98 -13.98
CA ALA A 172 -5.34 3.07 -14.52
C ALA A 172 -5.50 4.23 -15.50
N ILE A 173 -4.95 5.39 -15.16
CA ILE A 173 -4.97 6.58 -16.01
C ILE A 173 -4.20 6.35 -17.30
N ALA A 174 -3.04 5.69 -17.22
CA ALA A 174 -2.21 5.46 -18.40
C ALA A 174 -2.76 4.39 -19.36
N ALA A 175 -3.69 3.57 -18.88
CA ALA A 175 -4.34 2.55 -19.69
C ALA A 175 -5.50 3.09 -20.56
N ILE A 176 -5.95 4.32 -20.29
CA ILE A 176 -7.11 4.96 -20.94
C ILE A 176 -6.63 5.97 -21.98
#